data_AF-A0AAW0M0H2-F1
#
_entry.id   AF-A0AAW0M0H2-F1
#
_cell.length_a   1.000
_cell.length_b   1.000
_cell.length_c   1.000
_cell.angle_alpha   90.00
_cell.angle_beta   90.00
_cell.angle_gamma   90.00
#
_symmetry.space_group_name_H-M   'P 1'
#
loop_
_entity.id
_entity.type
_entity.pdbx_description
1 polymer ?
#
loop_
_entity_poly.entity_id
_entity_poly.type
_entity_poly.pdbx_seq_one_letter_code
_entity_poly.pdbx_strand_id
1 'polypeptide(L)'
;MEKVITCIWKHPDAPVMYQTCDLLSQEEILANESQTFESKIYVDNPLNPKCFQALTLAFPEIISEDSSSGFQVLDGFPMLYERAKAKLLEVQANCQPEILIIRPSAQWYACEEEY
;
A
#
# COMPACT_ATOMS: atom_id res chain seq x y z
N MET A 1 -9.93 7.50 -5.84
CA MET A 1 -8.82 6.65 -6.32
C MET A 1 -7.65 7.47 -6.88
N GLU A 2 -7.90 8.48 -7.72
CA GLU A 2 -6.84 9.26 -8.41
C GLU A 2 -5.75 9.88 -7.51
N LYS A 3 -6.10 10.24 -6.26
CA LYS A 3 -5.13 10.82 -5.31
C LYS A 3 -3.98 9.89 -4.92
N VAL A 4 -4.22 8.58 -4.81
CA VAL A 4 -3.16 7.64 -4.41
C VAL A 4 -2.20 7.39 -5.57
N ILE A 5 -2.74 7.12 -6.77
CA ILE A 5 -1.97 7.01 -8.02
C ILE A 5 -1.11 8.26 -8.23
N THR A 6 -1.69 9.46 -8.10
CA THR A 6 -0.95 10.73 -8.24
C THR A 6 0.15 10.87 -7.18
N CYS A 7 -0.07 10.38 -5.95
CA CYS A 7 0.95 10.37 -4.91
C CYS A 7 2.15 9.50 -5.32
N ILE A 8 1.88 8.29 -5.83
CA ILE A 8 2.92 7.36 -6.30
C ILE A 8 3.71 8.00 -7.46
N TRP A 9 3.03 8.60 -8.44
CA TRP A 9 3.68 9.30 -9.55
C TRP A 9 4.62 10.44 -9.14
N LYS A 10 4.38 11.07 -7.99
CA LYS A 10 5.25 12.13 -7.45
C LYS A 10 6.52 11.60 -6.78
N HIS A 11 6.64 10.29 -6.59
CA HIS A 11 7.78 9.63 -5.96
C HIS A 11 8.35 8.52 -6.85
N PRO A 12 8.82 8.85 -8.09
CA PRO A 12 9.33 7.84 -9.02
C PRO A 12 10.62 7.16 -8.52
N ASP A 13 11.35 7.80 -7.61
CA ASP A 13 12.61 7.30 -7.07
C ASP A 13 12.44 6.35 -5.88
N ALA A 14 11.21 6.10 -5.42
CA ALA A 14 10.93 5.14 -4.36
C ALA A 14 10.82 3.72 -4.96
N PRO A 15 11.82 2.84 -4.80
CA PRO A 15 11.82 1.52 -5.43
C PRO A 15 10.82 0.56 -4.79
N VAL A 16 10.41 0.84 -3.55
CA VAL A 16 9.44 0.03 -2.81
C VAL A 16 8.39 0.96 -2.20
N MET A 17 7.14 0.64 -2.52
CA MET A 17 5.93 1.25 -2.01
C MET A 17 5.19 0.25 -1.12
N TYR A 18 4.89 0.70 0.10
CA TYR A 18 4.06 -0.01 1.05
C TYR A 18 2.68 0.64 1.13
N GLN A 19 1.65 -0.14 0.85
CA GLN A 19 0.26 0.29 1.08
C GLN A 19 -0.32 -0.46 2.28
N THR A 20 -0.93 0.27 3.20
CA THR A 20 -1.71 -0.38 4.26
C THR A 20 -3.02 -0.92 3.71
N CYS A 21 -3.45 -2.09 4.18
CA CYS A 21 -4.77 -2.64 3.86
C CYS A 21 -5.48 -3.10 5.13
N ASP A 22 -6.27 -2.21 5.73
CA ASP A 22 -6.98 -2.47 7.00
C ASP A 22 -8.35 -3.16 6.79
N LEU A 23 -8.62 -3.60 5.54
CA LEU A 23 -9.82 -4.29 5.03
C LEU A 23 -11.11 -3.47 5.07
N LEU A 24 -11.97 -3.74 4.07
CA LEU A 24 -13.14 -2.99 3.56
C LEU A 24 -12.80 -2.04 2.38
N SER A 25 -13.06 -2.52 1.16
CA SER A 25 -13.06 -1.75 -0.10
C SER A 25 -11.71 -1.15 -0.53
N GLN A 26 -10.60 -1.62 0.04
CA GLN A 26 -9.25 -1.18 -0.36
C GLN A 26 -8.62 -2.12 -1.40
N GLU A 27 -9.25 -3.29 -1.63
CA GLU A 27 -8.84 -4.28 -2.62
C GLU A 27 -8.94 -3.71 -4.05
N GLU A 28 -9.98 -2.94 -4.35
CA GLU A 28 -10.14 -2.28 -5.65
C GLU A 28 -9.06 -1.19 -5.88
N ILE A 29 -8.62 -0.53 -4.81
CA ILE A 29 -7.55 0.47 -4.88
C ILE A 29 -6.25 -0.23 -5.27
N LEU A 30 -5.92 -1.34 -4.58
CA LEU A 30 -4.76 -2.18 -4.88
C LEU A 30 -4.81 -2.74 -6.32
N ALA A 31 -5.98 -3.22 -6.76
CA ALA A 31 -6.16 -3.70 -8.13
C ALA A 31 -5.91 -2.61 -9.18
N ASN A 32 -6.46 -1.41 -8.96
CA ASN A 32 -6.28 -0.29 -9.87
C ASN A 32 -4.82 0.20 -9.91
N GLU A 33 -4.14 0.24 -8.77
CA GLU A 33 -2.71 0.55 -8.70
C GLU A 33 -1.87 -0.50 -9.42
N SER A 34 -2.11 -1.79 -9.17
CA SER A 34 -1.41 -2.87 -9.84
C SER A 34 -1.57 -2.81 -11.36
N GLN A 35 -2.77 -2.53 -11.84
CA GLN A 35 -3.04 -2.34 -13.26
C GLN A 35 -2.37 -1.09 -13.82
N THR A 36 -2.43 0.03 -13.10
CA THR A 36 -1.88 1.32 -13.55
C THR A 36 -0.35 1.29 -13.65
N PHE A 37 0.32 0.62 -12.73
CA PHE A 37 1.78 0.53 -12.68
C PHE A 37 2.32 -0.77 -13.28
N GLU A 38 1.45 -1.60 -13.86
CA GLU A 38 1.77 -2.92 -14.43
C GLU A 38 2.63 -3.79 -13.49
N SER A 39 2.38 -3.67 -12.18
CA SER A 39 3.19 -4.30 -11.13
C SER A 39 2.32 -5.13 -10.22
N LYS A 40 2.74 -6.36 -9.93
CA LYS A 40 2.06 -7.24 -8.98
C LYS A 40 2.35 -6.85 -7.55
N ILE A 41 1.43 -7.12 -6.64
CA ILE A 41 1.50 -6.74 -5.23
C ILE A 41 1.91 -7.95 -4.41
N TYR A 42 2.99 -7.81 -3.64
CA TYR A 42 3.37 -8.80 -2.66
C TYR A 42 2.59 -8.60 -1.35
N VAL A 43 2.01 -9.68 -0.86
CA VAL A 43 1.33 -9.71 0.43
C VAL A 43 1.91 -10.85 1.26
N ASP A 44 2.60 -10.49 2.34
CA ASP A 44 3.09 -11.47 3.31
C ASP A 44 1.88 -12.14 3.99
N ASN A 45 1.57 -13.38 3.58
CA ASN A 45 0.41 -14.13 4.06
C ASN A 45 0.46 -14.38 5.58
N PRO A 46 1.57 -14.81 6.20
CA PRO A 46 1.69 -14.87 7.66
C PRO A 46 1.34 -13.56 8.37
N LEU A 47 1.77 -12.41 7.84
CA LEU A 47 1.52 -11.10 8.48
C LEU A 47 0.16 -10.51 8.14
N ASN A 48 -0.36 -10.77 6.94
CA ASN A 48 -1.58 -10.16 6.40
C ASN A 48 -2.55 -11.22 5.81
N PRO A 49 -2.94 -12.27 6.56
CA PRO A 49 -3.64 -13.42 6.00
C PRO A 49 -5.02 -13.06 5.44
N LYS A 50 -5.70 -12.13 6.10
CA LYS A 50 -7.03 -11.67 5.66
C LYS A 50 -6.96 -10.86 4.35
N CYS A 51 -5.97 -9.98 4.20
CA CYS A 51 -5.74 -9.24 2.97
C CYS A 51 -5.35 -10.19 1.83
N PHE A 52 -4.42 -11.10 2.10
CA PHE A 52 -4.03 -12.13 1.13
C PHE A 52 -5.23 -12.95 0.65
N GLN A 53 -6.08 -13.41 1.58
CA GLN A 53 -7.28 -14.17 1.24
C GLN A 53 -8.28 -13.34 0.43
N ALA A 54 -8.55 -12.10 0.82
CA ALA A 54 -9.49 -11.21 0.11
C ALA A 54 -9.03 -10.94 -1.32
N LEU A 55 -7.75 -10.62 -1.51
CA LEU A 55 -7.17 -10.41 -2.84
C LEU A 55 -7.15 -11.69 -3.66
N THR A 56 -6.87 -12.85 -3.05
CA THR A 56 -6.86 -14.13 -3.77
C THR A 56 -8.25 -14.47 -4.33
N LEU A 57 -9.32 -14.07 -3.63
CA LEU A 57 -10.70 -14.28 -4.06
C LEU A 57 -11.16 -13.27 -5.10
N ALA A 58 -10.75 -12.01 -4.98
CA ALA A 58 -11.24 -10.92 -5.83
C ALA A 58 -10.38 -10.65 -7.07
N PHE A 59 -9.04 -10.68 -6.92
CA PHE A 59 -8.06 -10.26 -7.92
C PHE A 59 -6.79 -11.15 -7.88
N PRO A 60 -6.88 -12.48 -8.08
CA PRO A 60 -5.72 -13.36 -7.94
C PRO A 60 -4.54 -13.01 -8.88
N GLU A 61 -4.81 -12.42 -10.03
CA GLU A 61 -3.84 -12.07 -11.07
C GLU A 61 -2.85 -10.98 -10.64
N ILE A 62 -3.24 -10.13 -9.70
CA ILE A 62 -2.39 -9.02 -9.22
C ILE A 62 -1.43 -9.45 -8.12
N ILE A 63 -1.57 -10.66 -7.57
CA ILE A 63 -0.76 -11.13 -6.45
C ILE A 63 0.62 -11.58 -6.94
N SER A 64 1.66 -11.11 -6.25
CA SER A 64 3.04 -11.54 -6.42
C SER A 64 3.42 -12.57 -5.36
N GLU A 65 4.13 -13.63 -5.75
CA GLU A 65 4.84 -14.52 -4.83
C GLU A 65 6.23 -13.97 -4.45
N ASP A 66 6.71 -12.99 -5.19
CA ASP A 66 8.04 -12.40 -5.03
C ASP A 66 8.01 -11.27 -4.00
N SER A 67 8.71 -11.48 -2.89
CA SER A 67 8.90 -10.50 -1.81
C SER A 67 9.77 -9.30 -2.19
N SER A 68 10.44 -9.37 -3.34
CA SER A 68 11.18 -8.25 -3.92
C SER A 68 10.32 -7.35 -4.81
N SER A 69 9.02 -7.62 -4.93
CA SER A 69 8.10 -6.71 -5.63
C SER A 69 8.18 -5.30 -5.05
N GLY A 70 8.21 -4.31 -5.94
CA GLY A 70 8.17 -2.90 -5.58
C GLY A 70 6.84 -2.46 -4.95
N PHE A 71 5.77 -3.25 -5.08
CA PHE A 71 4.50 -2.98 -4.41
C PHE A 71 4.25 -4.03 -3.33
N GLN A 72 4.11 -3.59 -2.08
CA GLN A 72 3.94 -4.46 -0.93
C GLN A 72 2.81 -4.00 -0.02
N VAL A 73 2.13 -4.95 0.62
CA VAL A 73 1.16 -4.64 1.68
C VAL A 73 1.85 -4.58 3.04
N LEU A 74 1.57 -3.53 3.81
CA LEU A 74 2.00 -3.37 5.20
C LEU A 74 0.78 -3.47 6.13
N ASP A 75 0.91 -4.18 7.25
CA ASP A 75 -0.18 -4.23 8.25
C ASP A 75 -0.36 -2.85 8.91
N GLY A 76 -1.52 -2.23 8.68
CA GLY A 76 -1.79 -0.85 9.08
C GLY A 76 -2.35 -0.72 10.50
N PHE A 77 -3.13 -1.68 10.99
CA PHE A 77 -3.82 -1.52 12.27
C PHE A 77 -3.78 -2.78 13.14
N PRO A 78 -3.51 -2.64 14.46
CA PRO A 78 -3.06 -1.44 15.17
C PRO A 78 -1.57 -1.15 14.92
N MET A 79 -1.04 -0.01 15.38
CA MET A 79 0.41 0.28 15.38
C MET A 79 1.06 0.62 14.02
N LEU A 80 0.32 1.27 13.10
CA LEU A 80 0.89 1.76 11.83
C LEU A 80 2.19 2.54 12.05
N TYR A 81 2.18 3.48 12.99
CA TYR A 81 3.30 4.40 13.18
C TYR A 81 4.57 3.66 13.57
N GLU A 82 4.47 2.73 14.51
CA GLU A 82 5.59 1.92 14.99
C GLU A 82 6.14 1.05 13.87
N ARG A 83 5.27 0.40 13.08
CA ARG A 83 5.69 -0.44 11.95
C ARG A 83 6.30 0.37 10.81
N ALA A 84 5.69 1.49 10.46
CA ALA A 84 6.19 2.40 9.45
C ALA A 84 7.57 2.95 9.85
N LYS A 85 7.71 3.38 11.11
CA LYS A 85 8.99 3.84 11.66
C LYS A 85 10.04 2.73 11.65
N ALA A 86 9.68 1.51 12.03
CA ALA A 86 10.61 0.37 11.99
C ALA A 86 11.10 0.10 10.56
N LYS A 87 10.21 0.14 9.56
CA LYS A 87 10.58 -0.02 8.14
C LYS A 87 11.49 1.09 7.63
N LEU A 88 11.20 2.34 7.97
CA LEU A 88 12.06 3.46 7.60
C LEU A 88 13.46 3.34 8.23
N LEU A 89 13.55 2.94 9.51
CA LEU A 89 14.83 2.72 10.18
C LEU A 89 15.60 1.53 9.60
N GLU A 90 14.92 0.46 9.21
CA GLU A 90 15.53 -0.71 8.55
C GLU A 90 16.19 -0.31 7.22
N VAL A 91 15.45 0.41 6.37
CA VAL A 91 15.96 0.91 5.08
C VAL A 91 17.16 1.84 5.28
N GLN A 92 17.06 2.76 6.26
CA GLN A 92 18.15 3.66 6.60
C GLN A 92 19.40 2.93 7.10
N ALA A 93 19.24 1.96 8.00
CA ALA A 93 20.35 1.17 8.54
C ALA A 93 21.05 0.34 7.45
N ASN A 94 20.31 -0.08 6.43
CA ASN A 94 20.81 -0.86 5.31
C ASN A 94 21.29 0.00 4.12
N CYS A 95 21.30 1.33 4.24
CA CYS A 95 21.62 2.26 3.15
C CYS A 95 20.80 2.02 1.87
N GLN A 96 19.56 1.58 2.03
CA GLN A 96 18.63 1.35 0.93
C GLN A 96 17.95 2.67 0.52
N PRO A 97 17.43 2.76 -0.72
CA PRO A 97 16.72 3.95 -1.18
C PRO A 97 15.44 4.21 -0.37
N GLU A 98 14.98 5.46 -0.37
CA GLU A 98 13.80 5.88 0.37
C GLU A 98 12.54 5.12 -0.06
N ILE A 99 11.72 4.71 0.93
CA ILE A 99 10.47 3.97 0.70
C ILE A 99 9.26 4.89 0.87
N LEU A 100 8.19 4.59 0.14
CA LEU A 100 6.91 5.29 0.27
C LEU A 100 5.94 4.43 1.07
N ILE A 101 5.35 4.98 2.15
CA ILE A 101 4.31 4.30 2.93
C ILE A 101 3.01 5.09 2.79
N ILE A 102 1.98 4.47 2.22
CA ILE A 102 0.67 5.07 1.99
C ILE A 102 -0.37 4.39 2.88
N ARG A 103 -1.14 5.19 3.61
CA ARG A 103 -2.34 4.74 4.31
C ARG A 103 -3.60 5.35 3.71
N PRO A 104 -4.27 4.65 2.77
CA PRO A 104 -5.58 5.07 2.29
C PRO A 104 -6.56 5.18 3.46
N SER A 105 -7.32 6.26 3.52
CA SER A 105 -8.36 6.42 4.52
C SER A 105 -9.47 7.32 4.02
N ALA A 106 -10.71 7.01 4.43
CA ALA A 106 -11.83 7.90 4.22
C ALA A 106 -11.63 9.17 5.08
N GLN A 107 -11.49 10.31 4.42
CA GLN A 107 -11.54 11.62 5.06
C GLN A 107 -12.81 12.32 4.60
N TRP A 108 -13.63 12.76 5.55
CA TRP A 108 -14.82 13.55 5.28
C TRP A 108 -14.43 15.02 5.37
N TYR A 109 -14.60 15.75 4.27
CA TYR A 109 -14.51 17.21 4.27
C TYR A 109 -15.92 17.74 4.42
N ALA A 110 -16.17 18.59 5.42
CA ALA A 110 -17.39 19.38 5.45
C ALA A 110 -17.25 20.44 4.34
N CYS A 111 -18.10 20.36 3.32
CA CYS A 111 -18.26 21.49 2.41
C CYS A 111 -18.92 22.60 3.22
N GLU A 112 -18.21 23.70 3.50
CA GLU A 112 -18.87 24.92 3.90
C GLU A 112 -19.73 25.36 2.70
N GLU A 113 -21.05 25.29 2.84
CA GLU A 113 -21.96 25.89 1.87
C GLU A 113 -21.72 27.40 1.91
N GLU A 114 -21.06 27.94 0.87
CA GLU A 114 -21.03 29.40 0.65
C GLU A 114 -22.48 29.87 0.41
N TYR A 115 -23.05 30.53 1.41
CA TYR A 115 -24.40 31.14 1.37
C TYR A 115 -24.45 32.38 0.48
#